data_AF-A0A2H3TM98-F1
#
_entry.id   AF-A0A2H3TM98-F1
#
_cell.length_a   1.000
_cell.length_b   1.000
_cell.length_c   1.000
_cell.angle_alpha   90.00
_cell.angle_beta   90.00
_cell.angle_gamma   90.00
#
_symmetry.space_group_name_H-M   'P 1'
#
loop_
_entity.id
_entity.type
_entity.pdbx_description
1 polymer ?
#
loop_
_entity_poly.entity_id
_entity_poly.type
_entity_poly.pdbx_seq_one_letter_code
_entity_poly.pdbx_strand_id
1 'polypeptide(L)' 'MPVPFEALLPYAIMIGMFGISGTGLAVIKTWQNEGKRPRYSVDQWDRQSMIYPAER' A
#
# COMPACT_ATOMS: atom_id res chain seq x y z
N MET A 1 -33.52 -20.22 -3.37
CA MET A 1 -33.37 -19.28 -4.50
C MET A 1 -31.88 -19.00 -4.69
N PRO A 2 -31.31 -19.20 -5.89
CA PRO A 2 -29.92 -18.86 -6.16
C PRO A 2 -29.68 -17.35 -6.02
N VAL A 3 -28.49 -16.96 -5.56
CA VAL A 3 -28.12 -15.55 -5.34
C VAL A 3 -28.09 -14.80 -6.68
N PRO A 4 -28.72 -13.62 -6.78
CA PRO A 4 -28.71 -12.82 -8.01
C PRO A 4 -27.32 -12.21 -8.25
N PHE A 5 -26.58 -12.74 -9.22
CA PHE A 5 -25.21 -12.28 -9.54
C PHE A 5 -25.16 -10.81 -9.98
N GLU A 6 -26.22 -10.33 -10.65
CA GLU A 6 -26.40 -8.92 -11.05
C GLU A 6 -26.27 -7.97 -9.86
N ALA A 7 -26.75 -8.38 -8.68
CA ALA A 7 -26.64 -7.59 -7.45
C ALA A 7 -25.21 -7.56 -6.89
N LEU A 8 -24.33 -8.47 -7.32
CA LEU A 8 -22.94 -8.56 -6.90
C LEU A 8 -21.98 -7.83 -7.84
N LEU A 9 -22.38 -7.58 -9.09
CA LEU A 9 -21.55 -6.87 -10.08
C LEU A 9 -21.04 -5.50 -9.58
N PRO A 10 -21.88 -4.64 -8.96
CA PRO A 10 -21.39 -3.35 -8.46
C PRO A 10 -20.31 -3.52 -7.39
N TYR A 11 -20.48 -4.50 -6.49
CA TYR A 11 -19.51 -4.79 -5.44
C TYR A 11 -18.21 -5.37 -5.99
N ALA A 12 -18.29 -6.26 -6.98
CA ALA A 12 -17.12 -6.81 -7.64
C ALA A 12 -16.29 -5.72 -8.33
N ILE A 13 -16.96 -4.77 -9.00
CA ILE A 13 -16.29 -3.62 -9.62
C ILE A 13 -15.62 -2.75 -8.56
N MET A 14 -16.33 -2.42 -7.46
CA MET A 14 -15.74 -1.64 -6.36
C MET A 14 -14.51 -2.33 -5.78
N ILE A 15 -14.61 -3.62 -5.46
CA ILE A 15 -13.49 -4.43 -4.93
C ILE A 15 -12.33 -4.45 -5.92
N GLY A 16 -12.61 -4.61 -7.22
CA GLY A 16 -11.60 -4.59 -8.27
C GLY A 16 -10.86 -3.24 -8.32
N MET A 17 -11.60 -2.13 -8.35
CA MET A 17 -11.01 -0.79 -8.39
C MET A 17 -10.17 -0.50 -7.15
N PHE A 18 -10.70 -0.75 -5.95
CA PHE A 18 -9.95 -0.55 -4.70
C PHE A 18 -8.75 -1.49 -4.60
N GLY A 19 -8.89 -2.74 -5.06
CA GLY A 19 -7.80 -3.71 -5.09
C GLY A 19 -6.66 -3.27 -6.01
N ILE A 20 -6.99 -2.84 -7.24
CA ILE A 20 -6.00 -2.35 -8.21
C ILE A 20 -5.30 -1.09 -7.68
N SER A 21 -6.05 -0.12 -7.15
CA SER A 21 -5.45 1.11 -6.61
C SER A 21 -4.56 0.83 -5.40
N GLY A 22 -4.99 0.00 -4.45
CA GLY A 22 -4.22 -0.33 -3.26
C GLY A 22 -2.94 -1.10 -3.58
N THR A 23 -3.03 -2.12 -4.43
CA THR A 23 -1.86 -2.91 -4.87
C THR A 23 -0.91 -2.09 -5.72
N GLY A 24 -1.43 -1.25 -6.64
CA GLY A 24 -0.63 -0.34 -7.46
C GLY A 24 0.20 0.61 -6.61
N LEU A 25 -0.40 1.24 -5.59
CA LEU A 25 0.33 2.10 -4.65
C LEU A 25 1.38 1.33 -3.83
N ALA A 26 1.07 0.12 -3.38
CA ALA A 26 2.02 -0.70 -2.64
C ALA A 26 3.26 -1.03 -3.50
N VAL A 27 3.05 -1.45 -4.75
CA VAL A 27 4.13 -1.77 -5.70
C VAL A 27 5.01 -0.56 -5.96
N ILE A 28 4.41 0.59 -6.29
CA ILE A 28 5.18 1.83 -6.55
C ILE A 28 6.04 2.20 -5.34
N LYS A 29 5.47 2.16 -4.12
CA LYS A 29 6.21 2.49 -2.89
C LYS A 29 7.33 1.50 -2.60
N THR A 30 7.16 0.22 -2.89
CA THR A 30 8.25 -0.76 -2.75
C THR A 30 9.35 -0.51 -3.77
N TRP A 31 9.00 -0.16 -5.01
CA TRP A 31 9.98 0.09 -6.06
C TRP A 31 10.81 1.35 -5.79
N GLN A 32 10.18 2.40 -5.29
CA GLN A 32 10.86 3.63 -4.85
C GLN A 32 11.80 3.43 -3.66
N ASN A 33 11.53 2.43 -2.81
CA ASN A 33 12.33 2.13 -1.61
C ASN A 33 13.36 1.02 -1.87
N GLU A 34 13.87 0.87 -3.10
CA GLU A 34 14.87 -0.16 -3.44
C GLU A 34 14.37 -1.60 -3.16
N GLY A 35 13.05 -1.82 -3.24
CA GLY A 35 12.40 -3.09 -2.90
C GLY A 35 12.13 -3.27 -1.40
N LYS A 36 12.54 -2.32 -0.54
CA LYS A 36 12.25 -2.36 0.90
C LYS A 36 10.82 -1.89 1.16
N ARG A 37 10.21 -2.43 2.22
CA ARG A 37 8.87 -2.01 2.64
C ARG A 37 8.91 -0.56 3.15
N PRO A 38 7.93 0.29 2.79
CA PRO A 38 7.82 1.64 3.33
C PRO A 38 7.65 1.59 4.86
N ARG A 39 8.31 2.53 5.55
CA ARG A 39 8.21 2.67 7.02
C ARG A 39 7.00 3.53 7.36
N TYR A 40 6.17 3.03 8.27
CA TYR A 40 4.97 3.73 8.76
C TYR A 40 5.19 4.15 10.21
N SER A 41 4.49 5.18 10.68
CA SER A 41 4.59 5.68 12.06
C SER A 41 6.00 6.16 12.46
N VAL A 42 6.72 6.81 11.54
CA VAL A 42 8.06 7.36 11.75
C VAL A 42 8.01 8.47 12.83
N ASP A 43 8.61 8.18 13.98
CA ASP A 43 8.69 9.10 15.11
C ASP A 43 9.80 10.15 14.94
N GLN A 44 9.96 11.04 15.92
CA GLN A 44 10.98 12.10 15.86
C GLN A 44 12.41 11.53 15.83
N TRP A 45 12.65 10.41 16.52
CA TRP A 45 13.95 9.75 16.57
C TRP A 45 14.27 9.04 15.25
N ASP A 46 13.29 8.38 14.64
CA ASP A 46 13.40 7.74 13.33
C ASP A 46 13.74 8.76 12.23
N ARG A 47 13.18 9.97 12.31
CA ARG A 47 13.53 11.05 11.37
C ARG A 47 14.97 11.49 11.53
N GLN A 48 15.44 11.63 12.78
CA GLN A 48 16.83 11.95 13.08
C GLN A 48 17.74 10.83 12.53
N SER A 49 17.42 9.57 12.78
CA SER A 49 18.23 8.42 12.33
C SER A 49 18.19 8.18 10.81
N MET A 50 17.16 8.65 10.10
CA MET A 50 17.16 8.69 8.63
C MET A 50 18.09 9.77 8.06
N ILE A 51 18.28 10.88 8.79
CA ILE A 51 19.11 12.02 8.34
C ILE A 51 20.60 11.76 8.60
N TYR A 52 20.92 11.10 9.71
CA TYR A 52 22.32 10.80 10.07
C TYR A 52 22.66 9.34 9.73
N PRO A 53 23.59 9.09 8.78
CA PRO A 53 24.09 7.73 8.57
C PRO A 53 24.81 7.24 9.83
N ALA A 54 24.56 5.98 10.20
CA ALA A 54 25.10 5.37 11.42
C ALA A 54 26.61 5.14 11.40
N GLU A 55 27.29 5.45 10.29
CA GLU A 55 28.71 5.16 10.06
C GLU A 55 29.52 6.46 10.03
N ARG A 56 30.28 6.68 11.11
CA ARG A 56 31.51 7.48 11.17
C ARG A 56 32.62 6.58 11.70
#